data_AF-A0A815DL14-F1
#
_entry.id   AF-A0A815DL14-F1
#
_cell.length_a   1.000
_cell.length_b   1.000
_cell.length_c   1.000
_cell.angle_alpha   90.00
_cell.angle_beta   90.00
_cell.angle_gamma   90.00
#
_symmetry.space_group_name_H-M   'P 1'
#
loop_
_entity.id
_entity.type
_entity.pdbx_description
1 polymer ?
#
loop_
_entity_poly.entity_id
_entity_poly.type
_entity_poly.pdbx_seq_one_letter_code
_entity_poly.pdbx_strand_id
1 'polypeptide(L)'
;MPNYETKVTISMSDFELNGKMNNIELFRLYTQICQYLSNNYGMYIFSTGLGYCCKDDDENDFLKFNILIHPKWLVNIDKNGQKQKLPRSEHRNKVTEIIRETTAKILNNQNSY
;
A
#
# COMPACT_ATOMS: atom_id res chain seq x y z
N MET A 1 -1.97 17.56 -15.37
CA MET A 1 -2.89 16.39 -15.37
C MET A 1 -3.37 16.25 -13.94
N PRO A 2 -4.69 16.19 -13.67
CA PRO A 2 -5.19 16.11 -12.30
C PRO A 2 -4.65 14.86 -11.62
N ASN A 3 -4.49 14.92 -10.30
CA ASN A 3 -4.16 13.74 -9.51
C ASN A 3 -5.26 12.68 -9.66
N TYR A 4 -4.87 11.41 -9.57
CA TYR A 4 -5.81 10.30 -9.56
C TYR A 4 -6.15 9.94 -8.12
N GLU A 5 -7.43 9.72 -7.85
CA GLU A 5 -7.94 9.30 -6.55
C GLU A 5 -8.39 7.85 -6.63
N THR A 6 -8.01 7.04 -5.64
CA THR A 6 -8.46 5.65 -5.56
C THR A 6 -8.48 5.09 -4.14
N LYS A 7 -9.13 3.94 -3.99
CA LYS A 7 -9.21 3.18 -2.74
C LYS A 7 -8.54 1.82 -2.92
N VAL A 8 -7.63 1.50 -2.00
CA VAL A 8 -6.95 0.21 -1.94
C VAL A 8 -7.19 -0.42 -0.59
N THR A 9 -7.46 -1.72 -0.59
CA THR A 9 -7.45 -2.56 0.61
C THR A 9 -6.39 -3.63 0.38
N ILE A 10 -5.54 -3.85 1.38
CA ILE A 10 -4.59 -4.98 1.42
C ILE A 10 -4.98 -5.88 2.58
N SER A 11 -5.03 -7.18 2.34
CA SER A 11 -5.23 -8.15 3.42
C SER A 11 -3.88 -8.40 4.10
N MET A 12 -3.87 -8.58 5.41
CA MET A 12 -2.63 -8.96 6.10
C MET A 12 -2.25 -10.42 5.81
N SER A 13 -3.23 -11.27 5.48
CA SER A 13 -3.01 -12.64 5.00
C SER A 13 -2.31 -12.73 3.65
N ASP A 14 -2.19 -11.61 2.90
CA ASP A 14 -1.39 -11.54 1.68
C ASP A 14 0.13 -11.61 1.93
N PHE A 15 0.56 -11.50 3.19
CA PHE A 15 1.97 -11.44 3.59
C PHE A 15 2.29 -12.63 4.50
N GLU A 16 3.43 -13.28 4.27
CA GLU A 16 3.93 -14.36 5.13
C GLU A 16 4.42 -13.78 6.47
N LEU A 17 3.49 -13.59 7.40
CA LEU A 17 3.78 -13.06 8.73
C LEU A 17 4.12 -14.20 9.70
N ASN A 18 5.22 -14.05 10.44
CA ASN A 18 5.60 -14.96 11.52
C ASN A 18 4.78 -14.68 12.80
N GLY A 19 3.47 -14.91 12.73
CA GLY A 19 2.52 -14.70 13.83
C GLY A 19 1.57 -13.52 13.61
N LYS A 20 0.64 -13.33 14.56
CA LYS A 20 -0.40 -12.30 14.49
C LYS A 20 0.17 -10.94 14.87
N MET A 21 -0.21 -9.89 14.14
CA MET A 21 0.07 -8.52 14.56
C MET A 21 -0.96 -8.04 15.59
N ASN A 22 -0.51 -7.42 16.66
CA ASN A 22 -1.40 -6.69 17.54
C ASN A 22 -1.76 -5.31 16.95
N ASN A 23 -2.76 -4.65 17.54
CA ASN A 23 -3.24 -3.34 17.06
C ASN A 23 -2.15 -2.25 17.02
N ILE A 24 -1.17 -2.30 17.92
CA ILE A 24 -0.07 -1.33 17.95
C ILE A 24 0.87 -1.57 16.77
N GLU A 25 1.19 -2.82 16.48
CA GLU A 25 2.02 -3.23 15.32
C GLU A 25 1.33 -2.85 14.01
N LEU A 26 0.03 -3.14 13.89
CA LEU A 26 -0.75 -2.79 12.70
C LEU A 26 -0.82 -1.27 12.49
N PHE A 27 -1.01 -0.50 13.56
CA PHE A 27 -0.97 0.96 13.49
C PHE A 27 0.42 1.49 13.09
N ARG A 28 1.49 0.93 13.66
CA ARG A 28 2.86 1.28 13.27
C ARG A 28 3.11 0.99 11.80
N LEU A 29 2.73 -0.19 11.31
CA LEU A 29 2.83 -0.56 9.91
C LEU A 29 2.08 0.43 9.02
N TYR A 30 0.82 0.75 9.36
CA TYR A 30 0.02 1.73 8.64
C TYR A 30 0.73 3.09 8.53
N THR A 31 1.25 3.62 9.65
CA THR A 31 1.95 4.91 9.65
C THR A 31 3.24 4.87 8.83
N GLN A 32 3.99 3.78 8.89
CA GLN A 32 5.21 3.59 8.09
C GLN A 32 4.90 3.53 6.59
N ILE A 33 3.83 2.83 6.20
CA ILE A 33 3.36 2.81 4.80
C ILE A 33 2.99 4.22 4.34
N CYS A 34 2.20 4.96 5.13
CA CYS A 34 1.81 6.33 4.80
C CYS A 34 3.03 7.24 4.61
N GLN A 35 3.99 7.19 5.54
CA GLN A 35 5.21 7.99 5.48
C GLN A 35 6.05 7.63 4.26
N TYR A 36 6.23 6.34 3.98
CA TYR A 36 7.01 5.87 2.83
C TYR A 36 6.39 6.32 1.51
N LEU A 37 5.06 6.18 1.37
CA LEU A 37 4.33 6.56 0.17
C LEU A 37 4.38 8.08 -0.09
N SER A 38 4.24 8.88 0.96
CA SER A 38 4.39 10.33 0.88
C SER A 38 5.81 10.73 0.44
N ASN A 39 6.84 10.18 1.10
CA ASN A 39 8.23 10.59 0.87
C ASN A 39 8.79 10.12 -0.48
N ASN A 40 8.43 8.91 -0.92
CA ASN A 40 9.05 8.30 -2.10
C ASN A 40 8.19 8.46 -3.37
N TYR A 41 6.87 8.50 -3.22
CA TYR A 41 5.94 8.57 -4.35
C TYR A 41 5.13 9.86 -4.41
N GLY A 42 5.20 10.76 -3.41
CA GLY A 42 4.29 11.92 -3.38
C GLY A 42 2.82 11.48 -3.47
N MET A 43 2.51 10.32 -2.86
CA MET A 43 1.15 9.82 -2.71
C MET A 43 0.62 10.29 -1.38
N TYR A 44 -0.50 11.01 -1.40
CA TYR A 44 -1.12 11.56 -0.21
C TYR A 44 -2.26 10.66 0.22
N ILE A 45 -2.17 10.15 1.45
CA ILE A 45 -3.23 9.32 2.04
C ILE A 45 -4.16 10.26 2.80
N PHE A 46 -5.42 10.31 2.40
CA PHE A 46 -6.40 11.22 2.97
C PHE A 46 -7.68 10.45 3.30
N SER A 47 -7.94 10.32 4.60
CA SER A 47 -9.07 9.66 5.25
C SER A 47 -8.90 8.17 5.61
N THR A 48 -8.95 7.97 6.94
CA THR A 48 -9.30 6.78 7.71
C THR A 48 -8.97 5.43 7.06
N GLY A 49 -7.73 5.00 7.24
CA GLY A 49 -7.47 3.56 7.26
C GLY A 49 -8.18 2.96 8.47
N LEU A 50 -9.27 2.24 8.20
CA LEU A 50 -9.89 1.38 9.19
C LEU A 50 -9.11 0.07 9.15
N GLY A 51 -8.35 -0.21 10.20
CA GLY A 51 -7.91 -1.57 10.49
C GLY A 51 -9.06 -2.29 11.17
N TYR A 52 -9.58 -3.34 10.55
CA TYR A 52 -10.45 -4.27 11.27
C TYR A 52 -9.54 -5.29 11.94
N CYS A 53 -9.60 -5.38 13.26
CA CYS A 53 -8.85 -6.35 14.05
C CYS A 53 -9.86 -7.19 14.81
N CYS A 54 -10.26 -8.34 14.27
CA CYS A 54 -11.13 -9.25 15.00
C CYS A 54 -10.28 -10.11 15.93
N LYS A 55 -10.62 -10.15 17.22
CA LYS A 55 -9.92 -11.00 18.19
C LYS A 55 -10.01 -12.49 17.84
N ASP A 56 -11.05 -12.85 17.09
CA ASP A 56 -11.42 -14.23 16.75
C ASP A 56 -11.16 -14.59 15.28
N ASP A 57 -10.72 -13.63 14.44
CA ASP A 57 -10.61 -13.81 12.99
C ASP A 57 -9.56 -12.85 12.37
N ASP A 58 -8.30 -13.18 12.59
CA ASP A 58 -7.11 -12.47 12.09
C ASP A 58 -6.81 -12.74 10.60
N GLU A 59 -7.44 -13.76 10.00
CA GLU A 59 -7.40 -13.96 8.55
C GLU A 59 -8.02 -12.79 7.78
N ASN A 60 -8.88 -12.01 8.48
CA ASN A 60 -9.59 -10.85 7.97
C ASN A 60 -8.98 -9.50 8.39
N ASP A 61 -7.78 -9.49 8.98
CA ASP A 61 -7.08 -8.24 9.24
C ASP A 61 -6.71 -7.56 7.92
N PHE A 62 -7.09 -6.29 7.75
CA PHE A 62 -6.80 -5.54 6.53
C PHE A 62 -6.41 -4.09 6.81
N LEU A 63 -5.63 -3.51 5.89
CA LEU A 63 -5.38 -2.08 5.83
C LEU A 63 -6.08 -1.48 4.62
N LYS A 64 -6.83 -0.40 4.85
CA LYS A 64 -7.52 0.35 3.80
C LYS A 64 -6.90 1.73 3.63
N PHE A 65 -6.76 2.18 2.39
CA PHE A 65 -6.17 3.47 2.04
C PHE A 65 -7.02 4.18 1.01
N ASN A 66 -7.31 5.45 1.27
CA ASN A 66 -7.84 6.40 0.31
C ASN A 66 -6.68 7.31 -0.12
N ILE A 67 -6.33 7.29 -1.41
CA ILE A 67 -5.03 7.79 -1.89
C ILE A 67 -5.22 8.75 -3.06
N LEU A 68 -4.50 9.87 -2.99
CA LEU A 68 -4.28 10.80 -4.09
C LEU A 68 -2.88 10.57 -4.63
N ILE A 69 -2.77 10.19 -5.91
CA ILE A 69 -1.48 9.89 -6.56
C ILE A 69 -1.24 10.81 -7.75
N HIS A 70 0.00 11.29 -7.86
CA HIS A 70 0.44 12.05 -9.02
C HIS A 70 0.55 11.12 -10.25
N PRO A 71 -0.01 11.48 -11.43
CA PRO A 71 -0.05 10.60 -12.60
C PRO A 71 1.31 10.15 -13.15
N LYS A 72 2.41 10.75 -12.70
CA LYS A 72 3.80 10.36 -13.06
C LYS A 72 4.14 8.91 -12.65
N TRP A 73 3.41 8.36 -11.69
CA TRP A 73 3.56 6.98 -11.21
C TRP A 73 2.59 5.99 -11.84
N LEU A 74 1.64 6.48 -12.64
CA LEU A 74 0.67 5.65 -13.38
C LEU A 74 1.24 5.30 -14.75
N VAL A 75 2.42 4.69 -14.71
CA VAL A 75 3.20 4.29 -15.88
C VAL A 75 3.76 2.89 -15.65
N ASN A 76 3.93 2.14 -16.74
CA ASN A 76 4.77 0.95 -16.76
C ASN A 76 6.12 1.30 -17.35
N ILE A 77 7.16 0.62 -16.88
CA ILE A 77 8.50 0.69 -17.46
C ILE A 77 8.64 -0.55 -18.34
N ASP A 78 8.84 -0.36 -19.64
CA ASP A 78 9.05 -1.49 -20.55
C ASP A 78 10.45 -2.09 -20.39
N LYS A 79 10.72 -3.18 -21.12
CA LYS A 79 12.02 -3.88 -21.10
C LYS A 79 13.21 -2.99 -21.50
N ASN A 80 12.95 -1.86 -22.15
CA ASN A 80 13.95 -0.90 -22.60
C ASN A 80 14.08 0.30 -21.64
N GLY A 81 13.40 0.28 -20.49
CA GLY A 81 13.42 1.36 -19.51
C GLY A 81 12.51 2.55 -19.86
N GLN A 82 11.71 2.47 -20.92
CA GLN A 82 10.84 3.58 -21.30
C GLN A 82 9.52 3.55 -20.52
N LYS A 83 9.08 4.74 -20.09
CA LYS A 83 7.83 4.92 -19.35
C LYS A 83 6.65 5.01 -20.32
N GLN A 84 5.75 4.03 -20.25
CA GLN A 84 4.49 4.02 -20.98
C GLN A 84 3.34 4.35 -20.04
N LYS A 85 2.50 5.32 -20.42
CA LYS A 85 1.34 5.70 -19.60
C LYS A 85 0.35 4.54 -19.54
N LEU A 86 -0.10 4.22 -18.34
CA LEU A 86 -1.13 3.21 -18.14
C LEU A 86 -2.51 3.73 -18.56
N PRO A 87 -3.37 2.88 -19.14
CA PRO A 87 -4.78 3.21 -19.31
C PRO A 87 -5.46 3.34 -17.93
N ARG A 88 -6.51 4.16 -17.86
CA ARG A 88 -7.24 4.42 -16.59
C ARG A 88 -7.76 3.15 -15.91
N SER A 89 -8.11 2.12 -16.69
CA SER A 89 -8.54 0.82 -16.20
C SER A 89 -7.48 0.11 -15.35
N GLU A 90 -6.20 0.42 -15.54
CA GLU A 90 -5.08 -0.23 -14.84
C GLU A 90 -4.54 0.61 -13.67
N HIS A 91 -4.99 1.86 -13.52
CA HIS A 91 -4.44 2.77 -12.50
C HIS A 91 -4.62 2.22 -11.08
N ARG A 92 -5.80 1.69 -10.75
CA ARG A 92 -6.05 1.09 -9.43
C ARG A 92 -5.11 -0.08 -9.15
N ASN A 93 -4.91 -0.97 -10.13
CA ASN A 93 -4.01 -2.11 -9.98
C ASN A 93 -2.57 -1.66 -9.73
N LYS A 94 -2.11 -0.64 -10.45
CA LYS A 94 -0.76 -0.09 -10.24
C LYS A 94 -0.59 0.51 -8.84
N VAL A 95 -1.60 1.23 -8.35
CA VAL A 95 -1.57 1.78 -6.99
C VAL A 95 -1.56 0.67 -5.95
N THR A 96 -2.37 -0.38 -6.14
CA THR A 96 -2.38 -1.56 -5.26
C THR A 96 -1.02 -2.26 -5.23
N GLU A 97 -0.37 -2.45 -6.38
CA GLU A 97 0.97 -3.03 -6.49
C GLU A 97 1.99 -2.22 -5.68
N ILE A 98 2.04 -0.90 -5.88
CA ILE A 98 2.98 -0.03 -5.16
C ILE A 98 2.79 -0.13 -3.63
N ILE A 99 1.55 -0.20 -3.16
CA ILE A 99 1.26 -0.34 -1.72
C ILE A 99 1.65 -1.72 -1.20
N ARG A 100 1.36 -2.80 -1.95
CA ARG A 100 1.77 -4.16 -1.57
C ARG A 100 3.29 -4.28 -1.50
N GLU A 101 4.01 -3.78 -2.50
CA GLU A 101 5.48 -3.74 -2.51
C GLU A 101 6.04 -2.93 -1.35
N THR A 102 5.46 -1.76 -1.07
CA THR A 102 5.85 -0.92 0.07
C THR A 102 5.63 -1.65 1.39
N THR A 103 4.49 -2.31 1.55
CA THR A 103 4.13 -3.08 2.75
C THR A 103 5.11 -4.23 2.96
N ALA A 104 5.35 -5.05 1.93
CA ALA A 104 6.31 -6.15 1.98
C ALA A 104 7.73 -5.67 2.34
N LYS A 105 8.18 -4.54 1.77
CA LYS A 105 9.48 -3.96 2.08
C LYS A 105 9.60 -3.55 3.55
N ILE A 106 8.55 -2.92 4.10
CA ILE A 106 8.55 -2.51 5.51
C ILE A 106 8.57 -3.73 6.44
N LEU A 107 7.77 -4.75 6.14
CA LEU A 107 7.72 -6.00 6.90
C LEU A 107 9.06 -6.74 6.90
N ASN A 108 9.71 -6.88 5.73
CA ASN A 108 11.00 -7.56 5.63
C ASN A 108 12.11 -6.84 6.41
N ASN A 109 12.07 -5.51 6.46
CA ASN A 109 13.02 -4.73 7.26
C ASN A 109 12.80 -4.88 8.78
N GLN A 110 11.59 -5.23 9.22
CA GLN A 110 11.29 -5.48 10.63
C GLN A 110 11.80 -6.86 11.09
N ASN A 111 11.81 -7.85 10.19
CA ASN A 111 12.28 -9.22 10.48
C ASN A 111 13.81 -9.41 10.43
N SER A 112 14.57 -8.34 10.14
CA SER A 112 16.04 -8.39 10.00
C SER A 112 16.81 -8.04 11.28
N TYR A 113 16.11 -8.00 12.42
CA TYR A 113 16.65 -7.77 13.77
C TYR A 113 16.22 -8.90 14.70
#